data_AF-A0A953BY11-F1
#
_entry.id   AF-A0A953BY11-F1
#
_cell.length_a   1.000
_cell.length_b   1.000
_cell.length_c   1.000
_cell.angle_alpha   90.00
_cell.angle_beta   90.00
_cell.angle_gamma   90.00
#
_symmetry.space_group_name_H-M   'P 1'
#
loop_
_entity.id
_entity.type
_entity.pdbx_description
1 polymer ?
#
loop_
_entity_poly.entity_id
_entity_poly.type
_entity_poly.pdbx_seq_one_letter_code
_entity_poly.pdbx_strand_id
1 'polypeptide(L)'
;MTYSIDFRIKVFEVKAREGFTYEETAKYFGIGKTTLVRWHRRLSPLLSRNKPATAINMDLLKQDVEKYPDSYQYERAERFKVSQMCIHYALKRLGVSYKKNSKPPKGESRKAVYVLSNN
;
A
#
# COMPACT_ATOMS: atom_id res chain seq x y z
N MET A 1 -20.70 -0.28 3.08
CA MET A 1 -20.79 -0.51 1.62
C MET A 1 -20.16 0.66 0.90
N THR A 2 -19.30 0.40 -0.08
CA THR A 2 -18.62 1.45 -0.85
C THR A 2 -19.31 1.57 -2.20
N TYR A 3 -19.92 2.72 -2.47
CA TYR A 3 -20.51 3.01 -3.77
C TYR A 3 -19.39 3.20 -4.81
N SER A 4 -19.61 2.66 -6.02
CA SER A 4 -18.68 2.75 -7.16
C SER A 4 -18.49 4.20 -7.60
N ILE A 5 -17.38 4.49 -8.29
CA ILE A 5 -17.09 5.84 -8.75
C ILE A 5 -18.11 6.30 -9.80
N ASP A 6 -18.52 5.40 -10.69
CA ASP A 6 -19.50 5.68 -11.75
C ASP A 6 -20.84 6.08 -11.18
N PHE A 7 -21.29 5.39 -10.12
CA PHE A 7 -22.52 5.73 -9.43
C PHE A 7 -22.44 7.12 -8.79
N ARG A 8 -21.32 7.47 -8.16
CA ARG A 8 -21.14 8.80 -7.56
C ARG A 8 -21.17 9.90 -8.62
N ILE A 9 -20.49 9.69 -9.75
CA ILE A 9 -20.52 10.60 -10.89
C ILE A 9 -21.97 10.76 -11.35
N LYS A 10 -22.69 9.65 -11.54
CA LYS A 10 -24.08 9.68 -12.00
C LYS A 10 -25.01 10.46 -11.07
N VAL A 11 -24.85 10.30 -9.77
CA VAL A 11 -25.62 11.04 -8.76
C VAL A 11 -25.38 12.55 -8.88
N PHE A 12 -24.15 12.98 -9.11
CA PHE A 12 -23.84 14.40 -9.31
C PHE A 12 -24.30 14.93 -10.67
N GLU A 13 -24.24 14.13 -11.73
CA GLU A 13 -24.81 14.49 -13.04
C GLU A 13 -26.32 14.77 -12.92
N VAL A 14 -27.06 13.86 -12.29
CA VAL A 14 -28.50 14.01 -12.10
C VAL A 14 -28.81 15.21 -11.20
N LYS A 15 -28.06 15.40 -10.11
CA LYS A 15 -28.19 16.58 -9.26
C LYS A 15 -28.02 17.88 -10.06
N ALA A 16 -27.01 17.95 -10.94
CA ALA A 16 -26.75 19.14 -11.76
C ALA A 16 -27.84 19.37 -12.81
N ARG A 17 -28.31 18.30 -13.46
CA ARG A 17 -29.36 18.36 -14.48
C ARG A 17 -30.71 18.81 -13.94
N GLU A 18 -31.10 18.29 -12.78
CA GLU A 18 -32.40 18.58 -12.15
C GLU A 18 -32.35 19.82 -11.23
N GLY A 19 -31.16 20.39 -10.99
CA GLY A 19 -30.99 21.52 -10.07
C GLY A 19 -31.20 21.18 -8.59
N PHE A 20 -31.15 19.91 -8.20
CA PHE A 20 -31.46 19.47 -6.84
C PHE A 20 -30.49 20.00 -5.78
N THR A 21 -31.06 20.25 -4.60
CA THR A 21 -30.31 20.40 -3.36
C THR A 21 -29.72 19.05 -2.92
N TYR A 22 -28.77 19.08 -1.98
CA TYR A 22 -28.21 17.85 -1.41
C TYR A 22 -29.25 16.98 -0.67
N GLU A 23 -30.29 17.61 -0.10
CA GLU A 23 -31.34 16.89 0.62
C GLU A 23 -32.30 16.19 -0.32
N GLU A 24 -32.70 16.84 -1.41
CA GLU A 24 -33.52 16.23 -2.45
C GLU A 24 -32.79 15.11 -3.16
N THR A 25 -31.51 15.33 -3.50
CA THR A 25 -30.65 14.29 -4.09
C THR A 25 -30.54 13.08 -3.16
N ALA A 26 -30.35 13.32 -1.86
CA ALA A 26 -30.28 12.27 -0.85
C ALA A 26 -31.57 11.45 -0.79
N LYS A 27 -32.74 12.12 -0.78
CA LYS A 27 -34.05 11.46 -0.81
C LYS A 27 -34.27 10.67 -2.10
N TYR A 28 -33.96 11.28 -3.26
CA TYR A 28 -34.16 10.69 -4.58
C TYR A 28 -33.39 9.38 -4.77
N PHE A 29 -32.13 9.35 -4.34
CA PHE A 29 -31.27 8.17 -4.46
C PHE A 29 -31.30 7.25 -3.22
N GLY A 30 -32.00 7.64 -2.14
CA GLY A 30 -32.00 6.90 -0.87
C GLY A 30 -30.64 6.87 -0.17
N ILE A 31 -29.82 7.93 -0.32
CA ILE A 31 -28.47 8.02 0.23
C ILE A 31 -28.45 9.06 1.34
N GLY A 32 -27.66 8.85 2.40
CA GLY A 32 -27.47 9.88 3.43
C GLY A 32 -26.86 11.18 2.90
N LYS A 33 -27.40 12.34 3.30
CA LYS A 33 -26.88 13.68 2.95
C LYS A 33 -25.36 13.81 3.21
N THR A 34 -24.90 13.29 4.34
CA THR A 34 -23.47 13.32 4.74
C THR A 34 -22.58 12.56 3.76
N THR A 35 -23.09 11.49 3.14
CA THR A 35 -22.38 10.72 2.11
C THR A 35 -22.18 11.55 0.85
N LEU A 36 -23.21 12.28 0.40
CA LEU A 36 -23.09 13.19 -0.76
C LEU A 36 -22.08 14.31 -0.49
N VAL A 37 -22.10 14.91 0.71
CA VAL A 37 -21.11 15.92 1.10
C VAL A 37 -19.69 15.35 1.10
N ARG A 38 -19.51 14.11 1.58
CA ARG A 38 -18.21 13.41 1.52
C ARG A 38 -17.76 13.18 0.08
N TRP A 39 -18.66 12.78 -0.82
CA TRP A 39 -18.33 12.58 -2.23
C TRP A 39 -18.03 13.87 -2.96
N HIS A 40 -18.68 14.97 -2.59
CA HIS A 40 -18.38 16.28 -3.15
C HIS A 40 -16.94 16.70 -2.84
N ARG A 41 -16.45 16.40 -1.63
CA ARG A 41 -15.04 16.62 -1.26
C ARG A 41 -14.09 15.65 -1.96
N ARG A 42 -14.53 14.41 -2.20
CA ARG A 42 -13.74 13.37 -2.87
C ARG A 42 -14.64 12.34 -3.55
N LEU A 43 -14.70 12.38 -4.88
CA LEU A 43 -15.46 11.41 -5.65
C LEU A 43 -14.86 10.00 -5.56
N SER A 44 -13.53 9.87 -5.62
CA SER A 44 -12.90 8.55 -5.61
C SER A 44 -12.99 7.86 -4.24
N PRO A 45 -13.38 6.57 -4.18
CA PRO A 45 -13.30 5.80 -2.94
C PRO A 45 -11.84 5.65 -2.48
N LEU A 46 -11.65 5.72 -1.17
CA LEU A 46 -10.42 5.23 -0.55
C LEU A 46 -10.45 3.71 -0.57
N LEU A 47 -9.62 3.10 -1.44
CA LEU A 47 -9.53 1.64 -1.56
C LEU A 47 -8.60 1.04 -0.49
N SER A 48 -7.57 1.79 -0.09
CA SER A 48 -6.57 1.33 0.87
C SER A 48 -6.47 2.28 2.05
N ARG A 49 -6.15 1.72 3.22
CA ARG A 49 -5.81 2.49 4.41
C ARG A 49 -4.36 2.95 4.29
N ASN A 50 -4.14 4.26 4.27
CA ASN A 50 -2.80 4.81 4.44
C ASN A 50 -2.40 4.72 5.93
N LYS A 51 -1.74 3.61 6.31
CA LYS A 51 -1.18 3.42 7.66
C LYS A 51 0.33 3.18 7.54
N PRO A 52 1.17 3.94 8.26
CA PRO A 52 2.61 3.72 8.25
C PRO A 52 2.97 2.40 8.96
N ALA A 53 4.15 1.88 8.64
CA ALA A 53 4.70 0.72 9.36
C ALA A 53 5.04 1.12 10.79
N THR A 54 4.35 0.53 11.77
CA THR A 54 4.57 0.86 13.20
C THR A 54 5.71 0.05 13.82
N ALA A 55 5.99 -1.15 13.30
CA ALA A 55 6.87 -2.12 13.96
C ALA A 55 8.36 -1.98 13.60
N ILE A 56 8.71 -1.37 12.47
CA ILE A 56 10.09 -1.35 11.95
C ILE A 56 10.41 0.05 11.44
N ASN A 57 11.55 0.59 11.83
CA ASN A 57 12.12 1.78 11.21
C ASN A 57 12.69 1.41 9.82
N MET A 58 12.13 2.01 8.78
CA MET A 58 12.45 1.69 7.39
C MET A 58 13.89 2.08 7.00
N ASP A 59 14.44 3.14 7.60
CA ASP A 59 15.80 3.61 7.30
C ASP A 59 16.84 2.63 7.88
N LEU A 60 16.59 2.12 9.09
CA LEU A 60 17.45 1.10 9.70
C LEU A 60 17.41 -0.22 8.91
N LEU A 61 16.24 -0.61 8.40
CA LEU A 61 16.13 -1.79 7.54
C LEU A 61 16.90 -1.60 6.22
N LYS A 62 16.88 -0.39 5.64
CA LYS A 62 17.65 -0.08 4.43
C LYS A 62 19.15 -0.26 4.66
N GLN A 63 19.67 0.28 5.76
CA GLN A 63 21.08 0.11 6.14
C GLN A 63 21.46 -1.36 6.38
N ASP A 64 20.57 -2.14 7.01
CA ASP A 64 20.80 -3.58 7.21
C ASP A 64 20.79 -4.38 5.89
N VAL A 65 19.98 -3.99 4.91
CA VAL A 65 19.98 -4.57 3.55
C VAL A 65 21.29 -4.27 2.83
N GLU A 66 21.78 -3.03 2.90
CA GLU A 66 23.06 -2.63 2.29
C GLU A 66 24.26 -3.33 2.95
N LYS A 67 24.26 -3.46 4.29
CA LYS A 67 25.35 -4.09 5.04
C LYS A 67 25.39 -5.61 4.90
N TYR A 68 24.23 -6.25 4.81
CA TYR A 68 24.11 -7.71 4.76
C TYR A 68 23.18 -8.14 3.62
N PRO A 69 23.57 -7.99 2.35
CA PRO A 69 22.68 -8.25 1.23
C PRO A 69 22.24 -9.72 1.10
N ASP A 70 23.06 -10.66 1.55
CA ASP A 70 22.80 -12.11 1.52
C ASP A 70 21.99 -12.63 2.72
N SER A 71 21.73 -11.80 3.73
CA SER A 71 21.02 -12.26 4.94
C SER A 71 19.56 -12.62 4.65
N TYR A 72 19.15 -13.78 5.16
CA TYR A 72 17.78 -14.27 5.07
C TYR A 72 16.82 -13.43 5.92
N GLN A 73 15.53 -13.48 5.58
CA GLN A 73 14.51 -12.70 6.28
C GLN A 73 14.38 -13.06 7.76
N TYR A 74 14.62 -14.33 8.14
CA TYR A 74 14.56 -14.77 9.53
C TYR A 74 15.75 -14.22 10.36
N GLU A 75 16.94 -14.13 9.77
CA GLU A 75 18.12 -13.55 10.43
C GLU A 75 17.90 -12.05 10.71
N ARG A 76 17.35 -11.33 9.73
CA ARG A 76 16.97 -9.92 9.89
C ARG A 76 15.90 -9.76 10.96
N ALA A 77 14.89 -10.64 10.95
CA ALA A 77 13.81 -10.63 11.93
C ALA A 77 14.35 -10.78 13.36
N GLU A 78 15.36 -11.62 13.57
CA GLU A 78 16.05 -11.79 14.85
C GLU A 78 16.78 -10.50 15.28
N ARG A 79 17.50 -9.84 14.37
CA ARG A 79 18.18 -8.55 14.63
C ARG A 79 17.20 -7.44 15.02
N PHE A 80 16.07 -7.36 14.33
CA PHE A 80 15.04 -6.35 14.56
C PHE A 80 14.02 -6.76 15.63
N LYS A 81 14.13 -7.96 16.20
CA LYS A 81 13.20 -8.54 17.19
C LYS A 81 11.73 -8.51 16.73
N VAL A 82 11.50 -8.84 15.46
CA VAL A 82 10.17 -8.86 14.83
C VAL A 82 9.90 -10.23 14.20
N SER A 83 8.68 -10.45 13.72
CA SER A 83 8.40 -11.65 12.92
C SER A 83 9.02 -11.58 11.53
N GLN A 84 9.35 -12.73 10.95
CA GLN A 84 9.83 -12.84 9.57
C GLN A 84 8.82 -12.23 8.57
N MET A 85 7.51 -12.36 8.81
CA MET A 85 6.48 -11.75 7.98
C MET A 85 6.51 -10.22 8.04
N CYS A 86 6.82 -9.62 9.18
CA CYS A 86 7.00 -8.17 9.28
C CYS A 86 8.14 -7.68 8.38
N ILE A 87 9.28 -8.41 8.35
CA ILE A 87 10.40 -8.12 7.45
C ILE A 87 10.00 -8.29 5.98
N HIS A 88 9.28 -9.37 5.64
CA HIS A 88 8.80 -9.58 4.27
C HIS A 88 8.01 -8.36 3.74
N TYR A 89 7.01 -7.89 4.49
CA TYR A 89 6.23 -6.72 4.11
C TYR A 89 7.06 -5.43 4.10
N ALA A 90 8.04 -5.30 5.00
CA ALA A 90 8.92 -4.14 5.04
C ALA A 90 9.86 -4.09 3.83
N LEU A 91 10.45 -5.21 3.43
CA LEU A 91 11.27 -5.30 2.22
C LEU A 91 10.46 -5.00 0.95
N LYS A 92 9.21 -5.48 0.89
CA LYS A 92 8.30 -5.16 -0.22
C LYS A 92 8.00 -3.67 -0.31
N ARG A 93 7.84 -2.98 0.83
CA ARG A 93 7.65 -1.52 0.88
C ARG A 93 8.90 -0.75 0.42
N LEU A 94 10.10 -1.26 0.71
CA LEU A 94 11.37 -0.69 0.24
C LEU A 94 11.65 -0.97 -1.25
N GLY A 95 10.82 -1.77 -1.93
CA GLY A 95 11.07 -2.18 -3.32
C GLY A 95 12.27 -3.11 -3.48
N VAL A 96 12.68 -3.81 -2.43
CA VAL A 96 13.85 -4.70 -2.48
C VAL A 96 13.50 -5.93 -3.31
N SER A 97 14.34 -6.23 -4.31
CA SER A 97 14.20 -7.40 -5.15
C SER A 97 15.20 -8.48 -4.76
N TYR A 98 14.72 -9.73 -4.69
CA TYR A 98 15.56 -10.91 -4.51
C TYR A 98 16.09 -11.37 -5.87
N LYS A 99 17.41 -11.26 -6.07
CA LYS A 99 18.07 -11.66 -7.32
C LYS A 99 18.99 -12.85 -7.06
N LYS A 100 18.91 -13.86 -7.93
CA LYS A 100 19.83 -15.01 -7.90
C LYS A 100 21.16 -14.59 -8.49
N ASN A 101 22.26 -14.90 -7.80
CA ASN A 101 23.59 -14.68 -8.36
C ASN A 101 23.82 -15.65 -9.53
N SER A 102 24.16 -15.10 -10.70
CA SER A 102 24.45 -15.89 -11.90
C SER A 102 25.81 -16.60 -11.81
N LYS A 103 26.76 -16.05 -11.04
CA LYS A 103 28.09 -16.62 -10.82
C LYS A 103 28.07 -17.58 -9.62
N PRO A 104 28.31 -18.89 -9.80
CA PRO A 104 28.50 -19.79 -8.67
C PRO A 104 29.81 -19.42 -7.95
N PRO A 105 29.83 -19.32 -6.60
CA PRO A 105 31.09 -19.36 -5.87
C PRO A 105 31.73 -20.73 -6.12
N LYS A 106 33.06 -20.77 -6.29
CA LYS A 106 33.82 -22.01 -6.51
C LYS A 106 33.54 -22.98 -5.35
N GLY A 107 32.59 -23.91 -5.54
CA GLY A 107 32.23 -24.94 -4.55
C GLY A 107 31.07 -24.62 -3.58
N GLU A 108 30.36 -23.50 -3.69
CA GLU A 108 29.19 -23.23 -2.83
C GLU A 108 27.87 -23.15 -3.62
N SER A 109 26.75 -23.34 -2.91
CA SER A 109 25.41 -23.17 -3.48
C SER A 109 25.18 -21.71 -3.91
N ARG A 110 24.35 -21.52 -4.94
CA ARG A 110 23.99 -20.18 -5.43
C ARG A 110 23.29 -19.40 -4.31
N LYS A 111 23.96 -18.38 -3.76
CA LYS A 111 23.34 -17.40 -2.87
C LYS A 111 22.55 -16.38 -3.66
N ALA A 112 21.62 -15.73 -3.01
CA ALA A 112 20.78 -14.72 -3.61
C ALA A 112 20.77 -13.48 -2.75
N VAL A 113 20.77 -12.35 -3.43
CA VAL A 113 21.09 -11.04 -2.88
C VAL A 113 19.80 -10.23 -2.88
N TYR A 114 19.54 -9.57 -1.76
CA TYR A 114 18.55 -8.49 -1.68
C TYR A 114 19.15 -7.21 -2.23
N VAL A 115 18.65 -6.77 -3.39
CA VAL A 115 19.10 -5.55 -4.06
C VAL A 115 18.03 -4.47 -3.91
N LEU A 116 18.42 -3.29 -3.44
CA LEU A 116 17.55 -2.11 -3.43
C LEU A 116 17.31 -1.67 -4.87
N SER A 117 16.04 -1.44 -5.24
CA SER A 117 15.75 -0.83 -6.54
C SER A 117 16.29 0.60 -6.53
N ASN A 118 17.23 0.90 -7.42
CA ASN A 118 17.59 2.27 -7.73
C ASN A 118 16.38 2.88 -8.44
N ASN A 119 15.72 3.83 -7.77
CA ASN A 119 14.65 4.63 -8.34
C ASN A 119 15.23 5.97 -8.78
#